data_AF-A0A813FI85-F1
#
_entry.id   AF-A0A813FI85-F1
#
_cell.length_a   1.000
_cell.length_b   1.000
_cell.length_c   1.000
_cell.angle_alpha   90.00
_cell.angle_beta   90.00
_cell.angle_gamma   90.00
#
_symmetry.space_group_name_H-M   'P 1'
#
loop_
_entity.id
_entity.type
_entity.pdbx_description
1 polymer ?
#
loop_
_entity_poly.entity_id
_entity_poly.type
_entity_poly.pdbx_seq_one_letter_code
_entity_poly.pdbx_strand_id
1 'polypeptide(L)'
;MGKSLGNVVEPLPLVDAFGADAVRFFFASCMNFGEDGDFSYEVFIKRVNSSLANELGNLVHRILTLCRKNLAKASSPLELLSASGKTREAAEEELAAHPVRCEALKACAASAACYECLDFPKAAEAALRIAGAANLRMTVIEPWAKLKKDSSAEGKETALRETTKTKTTTTTTTTPATTTTTTKTTTTTTTATTTTATATTTTSTQQTKGRG
;
A
#
# COMPACT_ATOMS: atom_id res chain seq x y z
N MET A 1 12.00 23.33 23.28
CA MET A 1 12.32 24.13 22.09
C MET A 1 12.05 25.60 22.38
N GLY A 2 12.96 26.53 22.03
CA GLY A 2 12.83 27.96 22.33
C GLY A 2 13.19 28.84 21.14
N LYS A 3 12.31 29.79 20.79
CA LYS A 3 12.53 30.73 19.67
C LYS A 3 13.82 31.54 19.83
N SER A 4 14.25 31.80 21.07
CA SER A 4 15.49 32.50 21.42
C SER A 4 16.76 31.66 21.20
N LEU A 5 16.66 30.33 21.22
CA LEU A 5 17.77 29.40 21.01
C LEU A 5 17.91 28.95 19.55
N GLY A 6 16.98 29.36 18.66
CA GLY A 6 16.97 28.98 17.25
C GLY A 6 16.73 27.49 17.00
N ASN A 7 16.39 26.70 18.02
CA ASN A 7 16.21 25.25 17.95
C ASN A 7 14.74 24.82 17.81
N VAL A 8 13.91 25.70 17.24
CA VAL A 8 12.50 25.41 16.98
C VAL A 8 12.39 24.65 15.68
N VAL A 9 11.80 23.47 15.75
CA VAL A 9 11.47 22.68 14.56
C VAL A 9 10.14 23.18 14.04
N GLU A 10 10.16 23.84 12.88
CA GLU A 10 8.94 24.27 12.23
C GLU A 10 8.29 23.11 11.46
N PRO A 11 6.99 22.84 11.67
CA PRO A 11 6.33 21.69 11.06
C PRO A 11 6.09 21.88 9.56
N LEU A 12 5.85 23.11 9.07
CA LEU A 12 5.57 23.34 7.65
C LEU A 12 6.79 23.03 6.76
N PRO A 13 8.01 23.56 7.02
CA PRO A 13 9.19 23.18 6.24
C PRO A 13 9.51 21.69 6.30
N LEU A 14 9.24 21.04 7.45
CA LEU A 14 9.45 19.60 7.60
C LEU A 14 8.46 18.80 6.72
N VAL A 15 7.19 19.22 6.68
CA VAL A 15 6.17 18.63 5.81
C VAL A 15 6.48 18.87 4.34
N ASP A 16 6.96 20.06 3.96
CA ASP A 16 7.34 20.37 2.58
C ASP A 16 8.52 19.50 2.12
N ALA A 17 9.48 19.23 3.00
CA ALA A 17 10.67 18.42 2.68
C ALA A 17 10.39 16.90 2.64
N PHE A 18 9.57 16.37 3.55
CA PHE A 18 9.42 14.92 3.75
C PHE A 18 7.99 14.38 3.51
N GLY A 19 7.01 15.27 3.35
CA GLY A 19 5.61 14.92 3.19
C GLY A 19 4.87 14.73 4.53
N ALA A 20 3.58 15.07 4.54
CA ALA A 20 2.75 15.06 5.74
C ALA A 20 2.63 13.68 6.41
N ASP A 21 2.57 12.61 5.61
CA ASP A 21 2.42 11.25 6.13
C ASP A 21 3.68 10.77 6.87
N ALA A 22 4.88 11.09 6.37
CA ALA A 22 6.13 10.74 7.05
C ALA A 22 6.27 11.48 8.38
N VAL A 23 5.90 12.76 8.40
CA VAL A 23 5.88 13.59 9.61
C VAL A 23 4.89 13.05 10.64
N ARG A 24 3.64 12.77 10.23
CA ARG A 24 2.63 12.18 11.12
C ARG A 24 3.06 10.82 11.65
N PHE A 25 3.58 9.96 10.78
CA PHE A 25 4.07 8.64 11.17
C PHE A 25 5.19 8.74 12.20
N PHE A 26 6.16 9.63 12.01
CA PHE A 26 7.25 9.79 12.97
C PHE A 26 6.71 10.17 14.36
N PHE A 27 5.92 11.24 14.44
CA PHE A 27 5.41 11.73 15.73
C PHE A 27 4.49 10.71 16.41
N ALA A 28 3.62 10.03 15.66
CA ALA A 28 2.76 8.99 16.21
C ALA A 28 3.55 7.74 16.64
N SER A 29 4.70 7.46 16.03
CA SER A 29 5.44 6.20 16.27
C SER A 29 6.63 6.32 17.21
N CYS A 30 7.07 7.54 17.54
CA CYS A 30 8.25 7.79 18.37
C CYS A 30 7.96 8.59 19.64
N MET A 31 6.78 9.19 19.78
CA MET A 31 6.43 9.95 20.99
C MET A 31 5.41 9.17 21.82
N ASN A 32 5.74 8.98 23.10
CA ASN A 32 4.81 8.45 24.08
C ASN A 32 3.86 9.57 24.51
N PHE A 33 2.58 9.27 24.59
CA PHE A 33 1.61 10.24 25.06
C PHE A 33 1.83 10.54 26.55
N GLY A 34 1.95 11.82 26.90
CA GLY A 34 2.15 12.27 28.28
C GLY A 34 3.61 12.33 28.74
N GLU A 35 4.56 11.92 27.91
CA GLU A 35 6.00 12.07 28.16
C GLU A 35 6.62 13.08 27.20
N ASP A 36 7.73 13.71 27.62
CA ASP A 36 8.50 14.58 26.75
C ASP A 36 9.25 13.73 25.70
N GLY A 37 9.08 14.09 24.43
CA GLY A 37 9.74 13.42 23.31
C GLY A 37 10.91 14.22 22.77
N ASP A 38 12.04 13.55 22.54
CA ASP A 38 13.19 14.15 21.85
C ASP A 38 13.03 14.07 20.33
N PHE A 39 13.30 15.19 19.66
CA PHE A 39 13.34 15.25 18.20
C PHE A 39 14.76 15.56 17.72
N SER A 40 15.23 14.77 16.76
CA SER A 40 16.36 15.13 15.91
C SER A 40 16.09 14.70 14.48
N TYR A 41 16.63 15.45 13.51
CA TYR A 41 16.52 15.09 12.09
C TYR A 41 17.11 13.71 11.80
N GLU A 42 18.19 13.32 12.49
CA GLU A 42 18.79 11.99 12.33
C GLU A 42 17.83 10.87 12.74
N VAL A 43 17.21 10.97 13.91
CA VAL A 43 16.25 9.98 14.41
C VAL A 43 15.01 9.95 13.52
N PHE A 44 14.53 11.12 13.09
CA PHE A 44 13.43 11.26 12.13
C PHE A 44 13.71 10.52 10.82
N ILE A 45 14.83 10.85 10.15
CA ILE A 45 15.20 10.26 8.85
C ILE A 45 15.38 8.74 9.01
N LYS A 46 16.08 8.30 10.06
CA LYS A 46 16.32 6.88 10.30
C LYS A 46 15.02 6.10 10.47
N ARG A 47 14.10 6.60 11.29
CA ARG A 47 12.81 5.95 11.55
C ARG A 47 11.93 5.88 10.31
N VAL A 48 11.81 7.00 9.59
CA VAL A 48 11.02 7.07 8.36
C VAL A 48 11.58 6.12 7.30
N ASN A 49 12.90 6.10 7.11
CA ASN A 49 13.52 5.20 6.13
C ASN A 49 13.39 3.73 6.52
N SER A 50 13.62 3.37 7.79
CA SER A 50 13.50 1.97 8.22
C SER A 50 12.07 1.44 8.09
N SER A 51 11.07 2.23 8.49
CA SER A 51 9.69 1.75 8.56
C SER A 51 8.92 1.97 7.26
N LEU A 52 9.01 3.15 6.64
CA LEU A 52 8.24 3.47 5.45
C LEU A 52 8.96 3.08 4.17
N ALA A 53 10.25 3.39 4.03
CA ALA A 53 10.96 3.06 2.80
C ALA A 53 11.34 1.57 2.72
N ASN A 54 11.94 1.02 3.78
CA ASN A 54 12.47 -0.34 3.73
C ASN A 54 11.40 -1.42 3.92
N GLU A 55 10.50 -1.29 4.89
CA GLU A 55 9.47 -2.32 5.11
C GLU A 55 8.33 -2.17 4.11
N LEU A 56 7.66 -1.02 4.11
CA LEU A 56 6.48 -0.81 3.28
C LEU A 56 6.83 -0.54 1.80
N GLY A 57 7.80 0.34 1.55
CA GLY A 57 8.20 0.74 0.20
C GLY A 57 8.73 -0.42 -0.64
N ASN A 58 9.63 -1.24 -0.07
CA ASN A 58 10.13 -2.43 -0.77
C ASN A 58 9.01 -3.43 -1.08
N LEU A 59 8.08 -3.65 -0.13
CA LEU A 59 6.94 -4.54 -0.35
C LEU A 59 6.07 -4.06 -1.51
N VAL A 60 5.66 -2.79 -1.47
CA VAL A 60 4.82 -2.18 -2.50
C VAL A 60 5.50 -2.24 -3.86
N HIS A 61 6.79 -1.91 -3.92
CA HIS A 61 7.56 -1.96 -5.16
C HIS A 61 7.64 -3.39 -5.74
N ARG A 62 7.90 -4.41 -4.91
CA ARG A 62 7.96 -5.82 -5.34
C ARG A 62 6.62 -6.31 -5.86
N ILE A 63 5.55 -6.06 -5.11
CA ILE A 63 4.19 -6.41 -5.51
C ILE A 63 3.84 -5.72 -6.83
N LEU A 64 4.01 -4.40 -6.91
CA LEU A 64 3.66 -3.62 -8.10
C LEU A 64 4.46 -4.04 -9.35
N THR A 65 5.74 -4.36 -9.19
CA THR A 65 6.58 -4.84 -10.29
C THR A 65 6.09 -6.18 -10.82
N LEU A 66 5.75 -7.12 -9.93
CA LEU A 66 5.19 -8.42 -10.32
C LEU A 66 3.83 -8.25 -10.98
N CYS A 67 3.00 -7.36 -10.45
CA CYS A 67 1.71 -7.03 -11.04
C CYS A 67 1.86 -6.44 -12.44
N ARG A 68 2.64 -5.37 -12.62
CA ARG A 68 2.79 -4.70 -13.93
C ARG A 68 3.35 -5.63 -15.01
N LYS A 69 4.29 -6.51 -14.65
CA LYS A 69 4.93 -7.42 -15.61
C LYS A 69 4.06 -8.60 -16.02
N ASN A 70 3.21 -9.11 -15.12
CA ASN A 70 2.53 -10.40 -15.31
C ASN A 70 1.00 -10.33 -15.22
N LEU A 71 0.45 -9.30 -14.57
CA LEU A 71 -0.99 -9.08 -14.37
C LEU A 71 -1.60 -8.06 -15.33
N ALA A 72 -0.83 -7.46 -16.25
CA ALA A 72 -1.36 -6.45 -17.18
C ALA A 72 -2.52 -6.94 -18.07
N LYS A 73 -2.80 -8.24 -18.11
CA LYS A 73 -3.96 -8.86 -18.78
C LYS A 73 -5.14 -9.21 -17.87
N ALA A 74 -5.03 -9.03 -16.57
CA ALA A 74 -6.09 -9.39 -15.61
C ALA A 74 -6.71 -8.13 -15.01
N SER A 75 -8.01 -7.97 -15.18
CA SER A 75 -8.75 -6.74 -14.89
C SER A 75 -9.00 -6.53 -13.39
N SER A 76 -8.85 -7.58 -12.56
CA SER A 76 -8.76 -7.42 -11.11
C SER A 76 -8.08 -8.60 -10.39
N PRO A 77 -7.52 -8.38 -9.19
CA PRO A 77 -7.07 -9.46 -8.31
C PRO A 77 -8.11 -10.56 -8.04
N LEU A 78 -9.40 -10.20 -7.99
CA LEU A 78 -10.51 -11.11 -7.73
C LEU A 78 -10.78 -12.03 -8.92
N GLU A 79 -10.63 -11.50 -10.14
CA GLU A 79 -10.82 -12.24 -11.40
C GLU A 79 -9.83 -13.41 -11.54
N LEU A 80 -8.59 -13.22 -11.07
CA LEU A 80 -7.57 -14.27 -11.06
C LEU A 80 -7.79 -15.35 -10.01
N LEU A 81 -8.42 -15.00 -8.90
CA LEU A 81 -8.87 -15.97 -7.89
C LEU A 81 -10.00 -16.83 -8.49
N SER A 82 -11.00 -16.18 -9.10
CA SER A 82 -12.13 -16.82 -9.78
C SER A 82 -11.74 -17.69 -10.98
N ALA A 83 -10.63 -17.40 -11.65
CA ALA A 83 -10.12 -18.19 -12.77
C ALA A 83 -9.71 -19.64 -12.40
N SER A 84 -9.78 -20.08 -11.12
CA SER A 84 -9.49 -21.48 -10.73
C SER A 84 -10.64 -22.45 -10.96
N GLY A 85 -11.78 -21.99 -11.48
CA GLY A 85 -12.99 -22.82 -11.56
C GLY A 85 -13.63 -23.11 -10.19
N LYS A 86 -13.13 -22.48 -9.11
CA LYS A 86 -13.72 -22.56 -7.78
C LYS A 86 -14.92 -21.61 -7.66
N THR A 87 -15.90 -21.99 -6.85
CA THR A 87 -17.02 -21.12 -6.49
C THR A 87 -16.51 -19.89 -5.73
N ARG A 88 -17.29 -18.81 -5.75
CA ARG A 88 -16.94 -17.54 -5.10
C ARG A 88 -16.69 -17.75 -3.60
N GLU A 89 -17.52 -18.58 -2.97
CA GLU A 89 -17.49 -18.91 -1.55
C GLU A 89 -16.18 -19.63 -1.18
N ALA A 90 -15.73 -20.59 -2.00
CA ALA A 90 -14.48 -21.30 -1.78
C ALA A 90 -13.25 -20.37 -1.97
N ALA A 91 -13.30 -19.44 -2.92
CA ALA A 91 -12.25 -18.44 -3.10
C ALA A 91 -12.18 -17.44 -1.93
N GLU A 92 -13.33 -17.06 -1.38
CA GLU A 92 -13.43 -16.20 -0.20
C GLU A 92 -12.93 -16.90 1.06
N GLU A 93 -13.24 -18.19 1.25
CA GLU A 93 -12.73 -19.00 2.36
C GLU A 93 -11.22 -19.19 2.29
N GLU A 94 -10.68 -19.48 1.11
CA GLU A 94 -9.23 -19.59 0.90
C GLU A 94 -8.51 -18.25 1.14
N LEU A 95 -9.10 -17.14 0.70
CA LEU A 95 -8.59 -15.80 1.02
C LEU A 95 -8.71 -15.52 2.52
N ALA A 96 -9.78 -15.98 3.17
CA ALA A 96 -10.02 -15.80 4.60
C ALA A 96 -8.95 -16.49 5.45
N ALA A 97 -8.52 -17.69 5.03
CA ALA A 97 -7.47 -18.48 5.67
C ALA A 97 -6.03 -18.04 5.30
N HIS A 98 -5.88 -17.03 4.42
CA HIS A 98 -4.55 -16.60 3.97
C HIS A 98 -3.70 -16.10 5.15
N PRO A 99 -2.45 -16.56 5.34
CA PRO A 99 -1.65 -16.24 6.53
C PRO A 99 -1.46 -14.73 6.78
N VAL A 100 -1.23 -13.95 5.70
CA VAL A 100 -1.11 -12.49 5.79
C VAL A 100 -2.42 -11.84 6.21
N ARG A 101 -3.57 -12.46 5.92
CA ARG A 101 -4.89 -11.92 6.29
C ARG A 101 -5.17 -12.15 7.75
N CYS A 102 -4.88 -13.36 8.23
CA CYS A 102 -4.96 -13.67 9.65
C CYS A 102 -4.07 -12.73 10.47
N GLU A 103 -2.84 -12.48 10.01
CA GLU A 103 -1.94 -11.55 10.68
C GLU A 103 -2.42 -10.10 10.57
N ALA A 104 -2.96 -9.69 9.43
CA ALA A 104 -3.53 -8.35 9.26
C ALA A 104 -4.72 -8.08 10.20
N LEU A 105 -5.61 -9.06 10.38
CA LEU A 105 -6.72 -8.92 11.32
C LEU A 105 -6.24 -8.78 12.78
N LYS A 106 -5.24 -9.58 13.17
CA LYS A 106 -4.61 -9.47 14.50
C LYS A 106 -3.92 -8.12 14.69
N ALA A 107 -3.19 -7.65 13.68
CA ALA A 107 -2.51 -6.36 13.68
C ALA A 107 -3.51 -5.20 13.81
N CYS A 108 -4.62 -5.23 13.07
CA CYS A 108 -5.67 -4.22 13.18
C CYS A 108 -6.31 -4.20 14.58
N ALA A 109 -6.65 -5.37 15.12
CA ALA A 109 -7.22 -5.47 16.46
C ALA A 109 -6.24 -4.97 17.54
N ALA A 110 -4.96 -5.35 17.45
CA ALA A 110 -3.92 -4.89 18.36
C ALA A 110 -3.69 -3.38 18.25
N SER A 111 -3.68 -2.83 17.02
CA SER A 111 -3.55 -1.40 16.81
C SER A 111 -4.74 -0.64 17.41
N ALA A 112 -5.97 -1.11 17.19
CA ALA A 112 -7.17 -0.48 17.73
C ALA A 112 -7.16 -0.47 19.28
N ALA A 113 -6.78 -1.58 19.90
CA ALA A 113 -6.64 -1.65 21.36
C ALA A 113 -5.59 -0.67 21.91
N CYS A 114 -4.52 -0.39 21.16
CA CYS A 114 -3.51 0.58 21.58
C CYS A 114 -4.05 2.03 21.54
N TYR A 115 -4.98 2.36 20.64
CA TYR A 115 -5.63 3.67 20.62
C TYR A 115 -6.48 3.92 21.87
N GLU A 116 -7.15 2.89 22.42
CA GLU A 116 -7.93 3.00 23.66
C GLU A 116 -7.05 3.37 24.87
N CYS A 117 -5.78 2.99 24.85
CA CYS A 117 -4.80 3.31 25.89
C CYS A 117 -3.85 4.46 25.51
N LEU A 118 -4.10 5.15 24.40
CA LEU A 118 -3.26 6.24 23.87
C LEU A 118 -1.79 5.84 23.61
N ASP A 119 -1.52 4.56 23.36
CA ASP A 119 -0.20 4.02 23.05
C ASP A 119 0.03 4.02 21.53
N PHE A 120 0.20 5.21 20.96
CA PHE A 120 0.38 5.40 19.52
C PHE A 120 1.64 4.71 18.96
N PRO A 121 2.79 4.68 19.67
CA PRO A 121 3.96 3.92 19.20
C PRO A 121 3.67 2.45 19.00
N LYS A 122 3.01 1.78 19.96
CA LYS A 122 2.62 0.38 19.78
C LYS A 122 1.55 0.19 18.71
N ALA A 123 0.64 1.16 18.55
CA ALA A 123 -0.33 1.14 17.46
C ALA A 123 0.36 1.16 16.08
N ALA A 124 1.35 2.04 15.91
CA ALA A 124 2.12 2.15 14.67
C ALA A 124 2.94 0.89 14.38
N GLU A 125 3.59 0.31 15.39
CA GLU A 125 4.29 -0.97 15.25
C GLU A 125 3.35 -2.12 14.89
N ALA A 126 2.17 -2.19 15.52
CA ALA A 126 1.16 -3.18 15.19
C ALA A 126 0.72 -3.05 13.71
N ALA A 127 0.50 -1.84 13.21
CA ALA A 127 0.15 -1.60 11.81
C ALA A 127 1.27 -2.05 10.84
N LEU A 128 2.55 -1.84 11.20
CA LEU A 128 3.69 -2.26 10.38
C LEU A 128 3.89 -3.78 10.33
N ARG A 129 3.37 -4.55 11.29
CA ARG A 129 3.44 -6.03 11.25
C ARG A 129 2.82 -6.62 9.99
N ILE A 130 1.82 -5.95 9.41
CA ILE A 130 1.19 -6.36 8.15
C ILE A 130 2.24 -6.37 7.01
N ALA A 131 3.04 -5.31 6.94
CA ALA A 131 4.11 -5.20 5.94
C ALA A 131 5.18 -6.27 6.16
N GLY A 132 5.59 -6.51 7.41
CA GLY A 132 6.54 -7.58 7.76
C GLY A 132 6.04 -8.98 7.38
N ALA A 133 4.78 -9.31 7.71
CA ALA A 133 4.17 -10.59 7.36
C ALA A 133 4.08 -10.80 5.84
N ALA A 134 3.72 -9.74 5.10
CA ALA A 134 3.68 -9.78 3.65
C ALA A 134 5.09 -9.90 3.04
N ASN A 135 6.09 -9.19 3.57
CA ASN A 135 7.49 -9.32 3.15
C ASN A 135 8.01 -10.75 3.35
N LEU A 136 7.76 -11.34 4.53
CA LEU A 136 8.12 -12.73 4.82
C LEU A 136 7.43 -13.70 3.85
N ARG A 137 6.13 -13.52 3.60
CA ARG A 137 5.37 -14.36 2.67
C ARG A 137 5.94 -14.28 1.25
N MET A 138 6.30 -13.09 0.78
CA MET A 138 6.95 -12.90 -0.53
C MET A 138 8.29 -13.61 -0.60
N THR A 139 9.09 -13.56 0.47
CA THR A 139 10.36 -14.29 0.59
C THR A 139 10.18 -15.81 0.62
N VAL A 140 9.11 -16.34 1.22
CA VAL A 140 8.83 -17.79 1.22
C VAL A 140 8.34 -18.28 -0.14
N ILE A 141 7.51 -17.50 -0.83
CA ILE A 141 6.97 -17.90 -2.14
C ILE A 141 8.02 -17.75 -3.26
N GLU A 142 8.91 -16.77 -3.13
CA GLU A 142 9.89 -16.35 -4.15
C GLU A 142 9.30 -16.27 -5.58
N PRO A 143 8.22 -15.49 -5.78
CA PRO A 143 7.50 -15.49 -7.05
C PRO A 143 8.38 -15.10 -8.25
N TRP A 144 9.38 -14.23 -8.05
CA TRP A 144 10.35 -13.85 -9.10
C TRP A 144 11.20 -15.03 -9.61
N ALA A 145 11.50 -16.00 -8.74
CA ALA A 145 12.26 -17.19 -9.10
C ALA A 145 11.36 -18.17 -9.85
N LYS A 146 10.14 -18.42 -9.33
CA LYS A 146 9.15 -19.30 -9.97
C LYS A 146 8.77 -18.83 -11.37
N LEU A 147 8.55 -17.53 -11.55
CA LEU A 147 8.24 -16.92 -12.87
C LEU A 147 9.39 -17.03 -13.88
N LYS A 148 10.66 -17.13 -13.42
CA LYS A 148 11.83 -17.29 -14.28
C LYS A 148 12.18 -18.75 -14.59
N LYS A 149 12.14 -19.63 -13.59
CA LYS A 149 12.56 -21.04 -13.69
C LYS A 149 11.46 -21.93 -14.29
N ASP A 150 10.21 -21.70 -13.91
CA ASP A 150 9.10 -22.55 -14.30
C ASP A 150 8.36 -21.91 -15.48
N SER A 151 8.64 -22.40 -16.69
CA SER A 151 8.01 -21.90 -17.90
C SER A 151 6.57 -22.41 -18.08
N SER A 152 6.16 -23.41 -17.28
CA SER A 152 4.81 -23.97 -17.28
C SER A 152 3.76 -22.93 -16.93
N ALA A 153 2.60 -23.01 -17.57
CA ALA A 153 1.47 -22.12 -17.32
C ALA A 153 1.02 -22.19 -15.83
N GLU A 154 1.01 -23.39 -15.24
CA GLU A 154 0.56 -23.62 -13.85
C GLU A 154 1.49 -23.02 -12.79
N GLY A 155 2.81 -23.13 -12.98
CA GLY A 155 3.80 -22.58 -12.05
C GLY A 155 3.78 -21.05 -12.01
N LYS A 156 3.62 -20.42 -13.19
CA LYS A 156 3.43 -18.97 -13.33
C LYS A 156 2.11 -18.52 -12.72
N GLU A 157 1.04 -19.25 -12.99
CA GLU A 157 -0.30 -18.93 -12.47
C GLU A 157 -0.37 -19.03 -10.95
N THR A 158 0.27 -20.03 -10.34
CA THR A 158 0.34 -20.20 -8.88
C THR A 158 1.10 -19.05 -8.21
N ALA A 159 2.28 -18.69 -8.73
CA ALA A 159 3.07 -17.57 -8.19
C ALA A 159 2.30 -16.24 -8.29
N LEU A 160 1.55 -16.07 -9.38
CA LEU A 160 0.75 -14.88 -9.66
C LEU A 160 -0.48 -14.79 -8.75
N ARG A 161 -1.17 -15.91 -8.51
CA ARG A 161 -2.30 -16.01 -7.57
C ARG A 161 -1.87 -15.65 -6.15
N GLU A 162 -0.77 -16.19 -5.67
CA GLU A 162 -0.29 -15.92 -4.30
C GLU A 162 0.16 -14.46 -4.11
N THR A 163 0.82 -13.87 -5.12
CA THR A 163 1.18 -12.45 -5.11
C THR A 163 -0.07 -11.56 -5.08
N THR A 164 -1.09 -11.96 -5.84
CA THR A 164 -2.38 -11.27 -5.94
C THR A 164 -3.17 -11.33 -4.63
N LYS A 165 -3.23 -12.50 -3.98
CA LYS A 165 -3.84 -12.67 -2.65
C LYS A 165 -3.14 -11.81 -1.60
N THR A 166 -1.80 -11.79 -1.61
CA THR A 166 -0.99 -10.97 -0.71
C THR A 166 -1.30 -9.48 -0.92
N LYS A 167 -1.32 -9.02 -2.18
CA LYS A 167 -1.70 -7.63 -2.52
C LYS A 167 -3.09 -7.25 -1.99
N THR A 168 -4.11 -8.03 -2.33
CA THR A 168 -5.50 -7.74 -1.93
C THR A 168 -5.63 -7.67 -0.42
N THR A 169 -5.01 -8.64 0.27
CA THR A 169 -5.04 -8.73 1.73
C THR A 169 -4.38 -7.53 2.40
N THR A 170 -3.19 -7.13 1.93
CA THR A 170 -2.46 -6.00 2.51
C THR A 170 -3.20 -4.69 2.24
N THR A 171 -3.78 -4.52 1.04
CA THR A 171 -4.45 -3.27 0.64
C THR A 171 -5.76 -3.04 1.38
N THR A 172 -6.61 -4.06 1.55
CA THR A 172 -7.92 -3.91 2.20
C THR A 172 -7.80 -3.56 3.69
N THR A 173 -6.68 -3.95 4.33
CA THR A 173 -6.50 -3.86 5.79
C THR A 173 -5.68 -2.66 6.27
N THR A 174 -4.91 -1.98 5.39
CA THR A 174 -4.13 -0.77 5.76
C THR A 174 -4.92 0.53 5.75
N THR A 175 -6.20 0.50 5.37
CA THR A 175 -7.09 1.65 5.29
C THR A 175 -7.25 2.48 6.59
N PRO A 176 -7.04 2.00 7.84
CA PRO A 176 -7.36 2.84 8.98
C PRO A 176 -6.24 3.82 9.43
N ALA A 177 -5.00 3.75 8.91
CA ALA A 177 -3.87 4.47 9.52
C ALA A 177 -3.14 5.53 8.66
N THR A 178 -3.29 5.54 7.33
CA THR A 178 -2.62 6.55 6.46
C THR A 178 -3.55 7.04 5.35
N THR A 179 -4.20 8.19 5.56
CA THR A 179 -5.22 8.74 4.66
C THR A 179 -4.69 9.24 3.31
N THR A 180 -3.38 9.49 3.15
CA THR A 180 -2.82 10.05 1.90
C THR A 180 -2.08 9.01 1.06
N THR A 181 -1.22 8.18 1.67
CA THR A 181 -0.44 7.13 0.97
C THR A 181 -1.33 6.00 0.42
N THR A 182 -2.40 5.66 1.14
CA THR A 182 -3.42 4.70 0.67
C THR A 182 -4.12 5.21 -0.59
N THR A 183 -4.45 6.50 -0.63
CA THR A 183 -5.12 7.12 -1.78
C THR A 183 -4.27 7.06 -3.03
N LYS A 184 -2.95 7.28 -2.97
CA LYS A 184 -2.08 7.18 -4.16
C LYS A 184 -1.97 5.74 -4.71
N THR A 185 -1.98 4.74 -3.84
CA THR A 185 -1.92 3.31 -4.23
C THR A 185 -3.26 2.82 -4.79
N THR A 186 -4.38 3.27 -4.21
CA THR A 186 -5.74 3.01 -4.68
C THR A 186 -6.03 3.75 -6.00
N THR A 187 -5.69 5.04 -6.12
CA THR A 187 -5.90 5.83 -7.34
C THR A 187 -5.08 5.30 -8.52
N THR A 188 -3.83 4.87 -8.32
CA THR A 188 -3.04 4.25 -9.40
C THR A 188 -3.63 2.92 -9.88
N THR A 189 -4.47 2.27 -9.06
CA THR A 189 -5.16 1.02 -9.43
C THR A 189 -6.53 1.27 -10.07
N THR A 190 -7.23 2.35 -9.71
CA THR A 190 -8.58 2.66 -10.22
C THR A 190 -8.60 3.39 -11.56
N THR A 191 -7.59 4.21 -11.90
CA THR A 191 -7.62 5.02 -13.14
C THR A 191 -7.43 4.20 -14.44
N ALA A 192 -7.19 2.89 -14.36
CA ALA A 192 -7.17 2.02 -15.54
C ALA A 192 -8.56 1.54 -15.98
N THR A 193 -9.61 1.80 -15.19
CA THR A 193 -10.96 1.33 -15.50
C THR A 193 -11.87 2.55 -15.63
N THR A 194 -12.37 2.76 -16.85
CA THR A 194 -13.33 3.80 -17.28
C THR A 194 -12.70 5.02 -17.96
N THR A 195 -12.26 4.83 -19.20
CA THR A 195 -12.58 5.79 -20.27
C THR A 195 -12.97 5.01 -21.52
N THR A 196 -14.13 4.35 -21.45
CA THR A 196 -14.94 4.07 -22.64
C THR A 196 -16.12 5.02 -22.55
N ALA A 197 -15.91 6.28 -22.96
CA ALA A 197 -17.00 7.20 -23.22
C ALA A 197 -17.22 7.20 -24.73
N THR A 198 -18.32 6.56 -25.10
CA THR A 198 -18.93 6.48 -26.43
C THR A 198 -18.90 7.84 -27.12
N ALA A 199 -18.19 7.95 -28.24
CA ALA A 199 -18.26 9.09 -29.12
C ALA A 199 -19.62 9.07 -29.83
N THR A 200 -20.60 9.79 -29.28
CA THR A 200 -21.84 10.10 -30.01
C THR A 200 -21.55 11.22 -31.00
N THR A 201 -21.74 10.88 -32.26
CA THR A 201 -21.73 11.72 -33.45
C THR A 201 -22.54 13.01 -33.25
N THR A 202 -21.88 14.17 -33.35
CA THR A 202 -22.53 15.43 -33.71
C THR A 202 -21.80 16.01 -34.91
N THR A 203 -22.40 15.82 -36.07
CA THR A 203 -22.07 16.46 -37.34
C THR A 203 -22.21 17.98 -37.17
N SER A 204 -21.13 18.73 -37.33
CA SER A 204 -21.17 20.19 -37.48
C SER A 204 -20.44 20.60 -38.75
N THR A 205 -21.14 21.45 -39.48
CA THR A 205 -21.02 21.79 -40.89
C THR A 205 -19.81 22.69 -41.18
N GLN A 206 -19.35 22.57 -42.41
CA GLN A 206 -18.27 23.24 -43.11
C GLN A 206 -17.99 24.73 -42.79
N GLN A 207 -16.69 25.02 -42.78
CA GLN A 207 -15.99 26.20 -43.30
C GLN A 207 -16.79 27.14 -44.23
N THR A 208 -16.61 28.45 -44.04
CA THR A 208 -15.93 29.30 -45.05
C THR A 208 -15.30 30.53 -44.37
N LYS A 209 -13.98 30.69 -44.55
CA LYS A 209 -13.24 31.94 -44.38
C LYS A 209 -13.13 32.57 -45.77
N GLY A 210 -13.68 33.75 -45.97
CA GLY A 210 -13.43 34.62 -47.12
C GLY A 210 -12.64 35.85 -46.68
N ARG A 211 -11.45 36.03 -47.28
CA ARG A 211 -10.68 37.28 -47.31
C ARG A 211 -11.43 38.34 -48.13
N GLY A 212 -11.28 39.61 -47.75
CA GLY A 212 -11.72 40.78 -48.49
C GLY A 212 -11.76 41.99 -47.59
#